data_AF-A0A0G4P323-F1
#
_entry.id   AF-A0A0G4P323-F1
#
_cell.length_a   1.000
_cell.length_b   1.000
_cell.length_c   1.000
_cell.angle_alpha   90.00
_cell.angle_beta   90.00
_cell.angle_gamma   90.00
#
_symmetry.space_group_name_H-M   'P 1'
#
loop_
_entity.id
_entity.type
_entity.pdbx_description
1 polymer ?
#
loop_
_entity_poly.entity_id
_entity_poly.type
_entity_poly.pdbx_seq_one_letter_code
_entity_poly.pdbx_strand_id
1 'polypeptide(L)'
;MLPYPPQLKHKAHKETVADQRPIPTPDNAESELLTELRVRGTARSMAIRLAVREATWAMVQLDTLLLTSEATNDTNPGILVIRQLEHIMARLMCRLMEIRRERDRDQASERDLWREVTG
;
A
#
# COMPACT_ATOMS: atom_id res chain seq x y z
N MET A 1 12.99 -26.18 -48.34
CA MET A 1 12.09 -25.04 -48.60
C MET A 1 10.89 -25.19 -47.68
N LEU A 2 10.75 -24.32 -46.67
CA LEU A 2 9.58 -24.28 -45.79
C LEU A 2 8.55 -23.31 -46.41
N PRO A 3 7.23 -23.60 -46.35
CA PRO A 3 6.22 -22.70 -46.88
C PRO A 3 6.03 -21.49 -45.96
N TYR A 4 5.85 -20.30 -46.54
CA TYR A 4 5.54 -19.07 -45.81
C TYR A 4 4.18 -19.17 -45.09
N PRO A 5 4.02 -18.56 -43.90
CA PRO A 5 2.73 -18.50 -43.22
C PRO A 5 1.77 -17.56 -43.96
N PRO A 6 0.44 -17.83 -43.92
CA PRO A 6 -0.54 -17.01 -44.61
C PRO A 6 -0.61 -15.60 -44.01
N GLN A 7 -0.57 -14.59 -44.88
CA GLN A 7 -0.74 -13.18 -44.48
C GLN A 7 -2.14 -12.99 -43.89
N LEU A 8 -2.20 -12.72 -42.58
CA LEU A 8 -3.43 -12.29 -41.92
C LEU A 8 -3.86 -10.96 -42.53
N LYS A 9 -4.83 -11.01 -43.45
CA LYS A 9 -5.49 -9.82 -43.99
C LYS A 9 -6.18 -9.10 -42.83
N HIS A 10 -5.50 -8.11 -42.24
CA HIS A 10 -6.12 -7.12 -41.36
C HIS A 10 -7.12 -6.31 -42.21
N LYS A 11 -8.35 -6.81 -42.31
CA LYS A 11 -9.48 -5.96 -42.59
C LYS A 11 -9.67 -5.10 -41.35
N ALA A 12 -9.07 -3.92 -41.34
CA ALA A 12 -9.43 -2.88 -40.41
C ALA A 12 -10.89 -2.52 -40.68
N HIS A 13 -11.80 -3.17 -39.96
CA HIS A 13 -13.16 -2.68 -39.82
C HIS A 13 -13.02 -1.31 -39.15
N LYS A 14 -13.12 -0.24 -39.94
CA LYS A 14 -13.46 1.09 -39.45
C LYS A 14 -14.89 1.02 -38.96
N GLU A 15 -15.06 0.42 -37.79
CA GLU A 15 -16.25 0.60 -36.99
C GLU A 15 -16.34 2.10 -36.71
N THR A 16 -17.46 2.67 -37.15
CA THR A 16 -17.84 4.06 -36.89
C THR A 16 -17.77 4.26 -35.38
N VAL A 17 -16.78 5.02 -34.92
CA VAL A 17 -16.54 5.30 -33.51
C VAL A 17 -17.79 5.97 -32.96
N ALA A 18 -18.63 5.19 -32.29
CA ALA A 18 -19.77 5.69 -31.54
C ALA A 18 -19.25 6.63 -30.46
N ASP A 19 -19.79 7.85 -30.42
CA ASP A 19 -19.57 8.89 -29.42
C ASP A 19 -18.10 9.16 -29.03
N GLN A 20 -17.44 10.01 -29.82
CA GLN A 20 -16.23 10.72 -29.39
C GLN A 20 -16.58 11.75 -28.30
N ARG A 21 -16.96 11.28 -27.10
CA ARG A 21 -16.78 12.14 -25.91
C ARG A 21 -15.28 12.26 -25.69
N PRO A 22 -14.72 13.48 -25.64
CA PRO A 22 -13.31 13.66 -25.30
C PRO A 22 -13.02 12.97 -23.97
N ILE A 23 -11.92 12.21 -23.90
CA ILE A 23 -11.46 11.68 -22.61
C ILE A 23 -11.07 12.90 -21.77
N PRO A 24 -11.71 13.11 -20.61
CA PRO A 24 -11.36 14.23 -19.74
C PRO A 24 -9.90 14.11 -19.36
N THR A 25 -9.12 15.12 -19.73
CA THR A 25 -7.68 15.14 -19.55
C THR A 25 -7.37 16.19 -18.50
N PRO A 26 -6.77 15.79 -17.36
CA PRO A 26 -6.41 16.75 -16.33
C PRO A 26 -5.41 17.78 -16.87
N ASP A 27 -5.49 19.00 -16.36
CA ASP A 27 -4.51 20.03 -16.65
C ASP A 27 -3.14 19.71 -15.98
N ASN A 28 -2.16 20.60 -16.15
CA ASN A 28 -0.83 20.37 -15.59
C ASN A 28 -0.83 20.31 -14.05
N ALA A 29 -1.62 21.14 -13.38
CA ALA A 29 -1.66 21.19 -11.91
C ALA A 29 -2.35 19.94 -11.34
N GLU A 30 -3.44 19.50 -11.98
CA GLU A 30 -4.15 18.28 -11.62
C GLU A 30 -3.29 17.02 -11.86
N SER A 31 -2.53 17.03 -12.96
CA SER A 31 -1.58 15.95 -13.29
C SER A 31 -0.42 15.87 -12.30
N GLU A 32 0.09 17.01 -11.82
CA GLU A 32 1.09 17.08 -10.75
C GLU A 32 0.53 16.49 -9.45
N LEU A 33 -0.68 16.88 -9.04
CA LEU A 33 -1.31 16.36 -7.83
C LEU A 33 -1.54 14.83 -7.88
N LEU A 34 -2.01 14.31 -9.02
CA LEU A 34 -2.16 12.87 -9.24
C LEU A 34 -0.82 12.13 -9.17
N THR A 35 0.25 12.76 -9.66
CA THR A 35 1.61 12.22 -9.58
C THR A 35 2.07 12.14 -8.12
N GLU A 36 1.86 13.19 -7.33
CA GLU A 36 2.18 13.19 -5.90
C GLU A 36 1.41 12.12 -5.12
N LEU A 37 0.11 11.96 -5.41
CA LEU A 37 -0.72 10.92 -4.80
C LEU A 37 -0.19 9.52 -5.11
N ARG A 38 0.27 9.26 -6.34
CA ARG A 38 0.92 8.00 -6.73
C ARG A 38 2.26 7.77 -6.02
N VAL A 39 3.09 8.79 -5.90
CA VAL A 39 4.37 8.72 -5.17
C VAL A 39 4.12 8.35 -3.71
N ARG A 40 3.16 9.03 -3.06
CA ARG A 40 2.72 8.71 -1.68
C ARG A 40 2.17 7.29 -1.58
N GLY A 41 1.39 6.86 -2.58
CA GLY A 41 0.92 5.47 -2.70
C GLY A 41 2.03 4.44 -2.67
N THR A 42 3.11 4.68 -3.42
CA THR A 42 4.28 3.80 -3.46
C THR A 42 5.02 3.79 -2.11
N ALA A 43 5.27 4.97 -1.54
CA ALA A 43 5.93 5.11 -0.24
C ALA A 43 5.17 4.41 0.89
N ARG A 44 3.83 4.38 0.82
CA ARG A 44 2.97 3.68 1.78
C ARG A 44 3.29 2.20 1.91
N SER A 45 3.52 1.52 0.79
CA SER A 45 3.85 0.09 0.80
C SER A 45 5.13 -0.19 1.59
N MET A 46 6.12 0.71 1.48
CA MET A 46 7.36 0.64 2.24
C MET A 46 7.11 0.94 3.72
N ALA A 47 6.30 1.94 4.05
CA ALA A 47 5.95 2.27 5.43
C ALA A 47 5.27 1.09 6.16
N ILE A 48 4.37 0.36 5.49
CA ILE A 48 3.74 -0.85 6.06
C ILE A 48 4.80 -1.92 6.34
N ARG A 49 5.69 -2.19 5.37
CA ARG A 49 6.76 -3.19 5.53
C ARG A 49 7.68 -2.84 6.69
N LEU A 50 8.05 -1.57 6.83
CA LEU A 50 8.89 -1.10 7.94
C LEU A 50 8.18 -1.28 9.29
N ALA A 51 6.91 -0.87 9.39
CA ALA A 51 6.13 -1.03 10.63
C ALA A 51 6.04 -2.50 11.08
N VAL A 52 5.75 -3.41 10.14
CA VAL A 52 5.71 -4.85 10.43
C VAL A 52 7.09 -5.35 10.85
N ARG A 53 8.15 -4.97 10.13
CA ARG A 53 9.52 -5.38 10.45
C ARG A 53 9.96 -4.92 11.84
N GLU A 54 9.63 -3.69 12.22
CA GLU A 54 9.90 -3.16 13.57
C GLU A 54 9.21 -3.99 14.65
N ALA A 55 7.93 -4.32 14.46
CA ALA A 55 7.19 -5.16 15.39
C ALA A 55 7.79 -6.58 15.48
N THR A 56 8.20 -7.17 14.35
CA THR A 56 8.89 -8.46 14.33
C THR A 56 10.19 -8.41 15.12
N TRP A 57 11.02 -7.38 14.92
CA TRP A 57 12.26 -7.23 15.69
C TRP A 57 12.01 -7.07 17.19
N ALA A 58 10.98 -6.33 17.58
CA ALA A 58 10.61 -6.17 18.99
C ALA A 58 10.17 -7.52 19.61
N MET A 59 9.43 -8.35 18.86
CA MET A 59 9.04 -9.69 19.30
C MET A 59 10.26 -10.61 19.48
N VAL A 60 11.24 -10.56 18.57
CA VAL A 60 12.50 -11.34 18.70
C VAL A 60 13.31 -10.94 19.94
N GLN A 61 13.39 -9.63 20.22
CA GLN A 61 14.08 -9.14 21.42
C GLN A 61 13.35 -9.61 22.70
N LEU A 62 12.02 -9.62 22.68
CA LEU A 62 11.23 -10.10 23.80
C LEU A 62 11.43 -11.60 24.06
N ASP A 63 11.48 -12.41 23.00
CA ASP A 63 11.78 -13.85 23.10
C ASP A 63 13.16 -14.10 23.71
N THR A 64 14.15 -13.30 23.32
CA THR A 64 15.50 -13.36 23.90
C THR A 64 15.48 -13.02 25.41
N LEU A 65 14.73 -11.99 25.81
CA LEU A 65 14.56 -11.62 27.21
C LEU A 65 13.87 -12.72 28.02
N LEU A 66 12.87 -13.38 27.44
CA LEU A 66 12.18 -14.51 28.09
C LEU A 66 13.15 -15.65 28.39
N LEU A 67 13.96 -16.07 27.40
CA LEU A 67 14.97 -17.11 27.58
C LEU A 67 15.99 -16.76 28.68
N THR A 68 16.40 -15.49 28.76
CA THR A 68 17.31 -15.05 29.83
C THR A 68 16.65 -15.03 31.21
N SER A 69 15.37 -14.67 31.29
CA SER A 69 14.62 -14.59 32.55
C SER A 69 14.29 -15.99 33.11
N GLU A 70 14.00 -16.95 32.23
CA GLU A 70 13.88 -18.37 32.59
C GLU A 70 15.19 -18.93 33.17
N ALA A 71 16.34 -18.53 32.63
CA ALA A 71 17.64 -18.93 33.15
C ALA A 71 17.97 -18.35 34.54
N THR A 72 17.34 -17.24 34.94
CA THR A 72 17.60 -16.54 36.21
C THR A 72 16.55 -16.78 37.31
N ASN A 73 15.58 -17.70 37.11
CA ASN A 73 14.51 -18.01 38.06
C ASN A 73 13.67 -16.78 38.49
N ASP A 74 13.36 -15.88 37.55
CA ASP A 74 12.45 -14.78 37.81
C ASP A 74 11.03 -15.27 38.15
N THR A 75 10.35 -14.61 39.09
CA THR A 75 9.13 -15.18 39.70
C THR A 75 7.86 -15.05 38.83
N ASN A 76 7.86 -14.28 37.73
CA ASN A 76 6.69 -14.14 36.83
C ASN A 76 7.04 -13.61 35.40
N PRO A 77 7.92 -14.28 34.63
CA PRO A 77 8.29 -13.83 33.28
C PRO A 77 7.09 -13.76 32.32
N GLY A 78 6.12 -14.66 32.46
CA GLY A 78 4.98 -14.76 31.54
C GLY A 78 4.08 -13.51 31.49
N ILE A 79 3.77 -12.90 32.65
CA ILE A 79 2.92 -11.69 32.69
C ILE A 79 3.64 -10.51 32.05
N LEU A 80 4.95 -10.38 32.26
CA LEU A 80 5.75 -9.32 31.67
C LEU A 80 5.83 -9.48 30.14
N VAL A 81 6.03 -10.70 29.65
CA VAL A 81 6.01 -11.02 28.23
C VAL A 81 4.67 -10.68 27.58
N ILE A 82 3.55 -11.08 28.20
CA ILE A 82 2.21 -10.76 27.68
C ILE A 82 2.02 -9.24 27.55
N ARG A 83 2.36 -8.47 28.58
CA ARG A 83 2.24 -7.00 28.52
C ARG A 83 3.12 -6.36 27.45
N GLN A 84 4.33 -6.88 27.26
CA GLN A 84 5.21 -6.40 26.20
C GLN A 84 4.68 -6.74 24.80
N LEU A 85 4.15 -7.96 24.61
CA LEU A 85 3.48 -8.33 23.36
C LEU A 85 2.28 -7.44 23.07
N GLU A 86 1.42 -7.18 24.06
CA GLU A 86 0.29 -6.25 23.95
C GLU A 86 0.76 -4.86 23.52
N HIS A 87 1.83 -4.34 24.11
CA HIS A 87 2.39 -3.05 23.75
C HIS A 87 2.91 -3.01 22.30
N ILE A 88 3.64 -4.05 21.88
CA ILE A 88 4.16 -4.18 20.51
C ILE A 88 2.99 -4.22 19.50
N MET A 89 1.97 -5.04 19.77
CA MET A 89 0.79 -5.16 18.91
C MET A 89 0.00 -3.85 18.84
N ALA A 90 -0.23 -3.18 19.99
CA ALA A 90 -0.93 -1.91 20.03
C ALA A 90 -0.20 -0.84 19.19
N ARG A 91 1.13 -0.75 19.34
CA ARG A 91 1.95 0.18 18.55
C ARG A 91 1.87 -0.12 17.05
N LEU A 92 1.95 -1.39 16.66
CA LEU A 92 1.80 -1.80 15.25
C LEU A 92 0.41 -1.42 14.71
N MET A 93 -0.65 -1.72 15.45
CA MET A 93 -2.03 -1.40 15.06
C MET A 93 -2.22 0.10 14.87
N CYS A 94 -1.76 0.93 15.82
CA CYS A 94 -1.81 2.38 15.69
C CYS A 94 -1.12 2.86 14.42
N ARG A 95 0.08 2.33 14.13
CA ARG A 95 0.85 2.72 12.94
C ARG A 95 0.16 2.32 11.64
N LEU A 96 -0.41 1.12 11.57
CA LEU A 96 -1.16 0.66 10.40
C LEU A 96 -2.46 1.45 10.20
N MET A 97 -3.11 1.86 11.30
CA MET A 97 -4.30 2.72 11.23
C MET A 97 -3.97 4.13 10.71
N GLU A 98 -2.84 4.72 11.12
CA GLU A 98 -2.37 6.00 10.57
C GLU A 98 -2.17 5.91 9.06
N ILE A 99 -1.45 4.89 8.62
CA ILE A 99 -1.18 4.61 7.20
C ILE A 99 -2.50 4.43 6.42
N ARG A 100 -3.47 3.73 7.00
CA ARG A 100 -4.79 3.54 6.38
C ARG A 100 -5.55 4.87 6.28
N ARG A 101 -5.56 5.69 7.33
CA ARG A 101 -6.20 7.01 7.31
C ARG A 101 -5.59 7.93 6.25
N GLU A 102 -4.28 7.87 6.05
CA GLU A 102 -3.61 8.60 4.96
C GLU A 102 -4.09 8.11 3.60
N ARG A 103 -4.21 6.80 3.40
CA ARG A 103 -4.78 6.24 2.16
C ARG A 103 -6.20 6.74 1.91
N ASP A 104 -7.04 6.71 2.94
CA ASP A 104 -8.44 7.10 2.80
C ASP A 104 -8.57 8.58 2.43
N ARG A 105 -7.70 9.44 2.99
CA ARG A 105 -7.57 10.85 2.62
C ARG A 105 -7.10 11.02 1.18
N ASP A 106 -6.03 10.35 0.78
CA ASP A 106 -5.50 10.43 -0.58
C ASP A 106 -6.54 9.98 -1.62
N GLN A 107 -7.30 8.91 -1.32
CA GLN A 107 -8.36 8.41 -2.18
C GLN A 107 -9.58 9.34 -2.22
N ALA A 108 -9.84 10.09 -1.15
CA ALA A 108 -10.85 11.16 -1.19
C ALA A 108 -10.39 12.28 -2.12
N SER A 109 -9.16 12.78 -1.95
CA SER A 109 -8.57 13.80 -2.81
C SER A 109 -8.54 13.41 -4.29
N GLU A 110 -8.15 12.17 -4.59
CA GLU A 110 -8.16 11.66 -5.98
C GLU A 110 -9.58 11.64 -6.56
N ARG A 111 -10.58 11.20 -5.78
CA ARG A 111 -11.98 11.19 -6.23
C ARG A 111 -12.53 12.58 -6.47
N ASP A 112 -12.21 13.52 -5.59
CA ASP A 112 -12.67 14.90 -5.72
C ASP A 112 -12.04 15.55 -6.96
N LEU A 113 -10.74 15.33 -7.20
CA LEU A 113 -10.07 15.79 -8.42
C LEU A 113 -10.68 15.18 -9.69
N TRP A 114 -10.96 13.88 -9.70
CA TRP A 114 -11.63 13.28 -10.86
C TRP A 114 -13.05 13.80 -11.08
N ARG A 115 -13.78 14.22 -10.03
CA ARG A 115 -15.09 14.88 -10.21
C ARG A 115 -14.94 16.26 -10.84
N GLU A 116 -13.91 17.02 -10.50
CA GLU A 116 -13.63 18.33 -11.10
C GLU A 116 -13.26 18.20 -12.58
N VAL A 117 -12.47 17.18 -12.94
CA VAL A 117 -12.05 16.93 -14.32
C VAL A 117 -13.20 16.41 -15.21
N THR A 118 -14.11 15.60 -14.65
CA THR A 118 -15.15 14.88 -15.43
C THR A 118 -16.56 15.48 -15.34
N GLY A 119 -16.79 16.42 -14.41
CA GLY A 119 -18.06 17.12 -14.22
C GLY A 119 -18.20 18.34 -15.12
#